data_AF-A0A847I516-F1
#
_entry.id   AF-A0A847I516-F1
#
_cell.length_a   1.000
_cell.length_b   1.000
_cell.length_c   1.000
_cell.angle_alpha   90.00
_cell.angle_beta   90.00
_cell.angle_gamma   90.00
#
_symmetry.space_group_name_H-M   'P 1'
#
loop_
_entity.id
_entity.type
_entity.pdbx_description
1 polymer ?
#
loop_
_entity_poly.entity_id
_entity_poly.type
_entity_poly.pdbx_seq_one_letter_code
_entity_poly.pdbx_strand_id
1 'polypeptide(L)'
;MDLSTHPAPCLVPSEIGFSPAVSHRRIGSGWMSWSHGYTGDVYYTNGASSITLTMPAGTVAVYFYVQPSPFAEHTFQVLVNETHLSEQFTA
;
A
#
# COMPACT_ATOMS: atom_id res chain seq x y z
N MET A 1 26.82 -4.60 35.09
CA MET A 1 25.41 -4.27 34.81
C MET A 1 25.12 -4.85 33.44
N ASP A 2 24.53 -6.05 33.41
CA ASP A 2 24.21 -6.76 32.18
C ASP A 2 22.77 -6.42 31.79
N LEU A 3 22.58 -5.81 30.62
CA LEU A 3 21.26 -5.49 30.08
C LEU A 3 20.85 -6.65 29.18
N SER A 4 20.01 -7.54 29.72
CA SER A 4 19.37 -8.58 28.91
C SER A 4 18.27 -7.94 28.05
N THR A 5 18.55 -7.80 26.75
CA THR A 5 17.56 -7.43 25.74
C THR A 5 16.57 -8.58 25.60
N HIS A 6 15.33 -8.35 26.04
CA HIS A 6 14.23 -9.24 25.75
C HIS A 6 13.81 -9.01 24.29
N PRO A 7 13.63 -10.06 23.47
CA PRO A 7 13.08 -9.89 22.14
C PRO A 7 11.76 -9.12 22.26
N ALA A 8 11.58 -8.07 21.46
CA ALA A 8 10.29 -7.39 21.36
C ALA A 8 9.20 -8.44 21.08
N PRO A 9 7.98 -8.30 21.62
CA PRO A 9 6.90 -9.22 21.33
C PRO A 9 6.67 -9.24 19.82
N CYS A 10 7.20 -10.28 19.16
CA CYS A 10 7.14 -10.57 17.73
C CYS A 10 7.49 -9.37 16.81
N LEU A 11 8.62 -9.43 16.10
CA LEU A 11 9.02 -8.48 15.03
C LEU A 11 8.10 -8.51 13.79
N VAL A 12 6.86 -8.97 13.95
CA VAL A 12 5.88 -8.97 12.88
C VAL A 12 5.32 -7.56 12.75
N PRO A 13 5.37 -6.97 11.53
CA PRO A 13 4.68 -5.71 11.30
C PRO A 13 3.21 -5.88 11.70
N SER A 14 2.69 -4.96 12.50
CA SER A 14 1.26 -4.87 12.82
C SER A 14 0.51 -3.93 11.87
N GLU A 15 1.25 -3.25 10.99
CA GLU A 15 0.77 -2.23 10.08
C GLU A 15 1.18 -2.55 8.65
N ILE A 16 0.50 -1.92 7.69
CA ILE A 16 0.86 -2.02 6.28
C ILE A 16 2.05 -1.10 6.02
N GLY A 17 3.18 -1.69 5.60
CA GLY A 17 4.37 -0.97 5.15
C GLY A 17 4.33 -0.67 3.66
N PHE A 18 4.97 0.43 3.26
CA PHE A 18 5.06 0.87 1.86
C PHE A 18 6.49 1.25 1.50
N SER A 19 6.94 0.82 0.33
CA SER A 19 8.19 1.29 -0.28
C SER A 19 7.98 1.55 -1.79
N PRO A 20 8.22 2.77 -2.31
CA PRO A 20 8.60 3.97 -1.57
C PRO A 20 7.53 4.43 -0.58
N ALA A 21 7.91 5.32 0.34
CA ALA A 21 6.97 5.90 1.29
C ALA A 21 5.84 6.64 0.57
N VAL A 22 4.63 6.49 1.09
CA VAL A 22 3.39 7.07 0.57
C VAL A 22 2.83 8.10 1.53
N SER A 23 2.03 9.03 1.02
CA SER A 23 1.21 9.90 1.89
C SER A 23 -0.14 9.24 2.16
N HIS A 24 -0.47 9.04 3.43
CA HIS A 24 -1.80 8.59 3.86
C HIS A 24 -2.76 9.79 3.87
N ARG A 25 -3.88 9.66 3.17
CA ARG A 25 -4.85 10.72 2.93
C ARG A 25 -6.25 10.21 3.23
N ARG A 26 -7.08 11.12 3.74
CA ARG A 26 -8.53 10.92 3.83
C ARG A 26 -9.20 11.51 2.60
N ILE A 27 -10.21 10.82 2.10
CA ILE A 27 -11.04 11.31 1.00
C ILE A 27 -11.78 12.57 1.46
N GLY A 28 -11.57 13.67 0.73
CA GLY A 28 -12.29 14.94 0.90
C GLY A 28 -13.37 15.13 -0.18
N SER A 29 -13.85 16.36 -0.37
CA SER A 29 -14.81 16.72 -1.43
C SER A 29 -14.21 16.76 -2.85
N GLY A 30 -12.97 16.31 -3.03
CA GLY A 30 -12.27 16.25 -4.31
C GLY A 30 -12.20 14.84 -4.88
N TRP A 31 -11.90 14.76 -6.19
CA TRP A 31 -11.83 13.54 -7.00
C TRP A 31 -13.16 12.77 -7.09
N MET A 32 -13.91 13.13 -8.15
CA MET A 32 -15.36 12.96 -8.32
C MET A 32 -15.80 11.54 -8.67
N SER A 33 -14.86 10.60 -8.83
CA SER A 33 -15.12 9.21 -9.20
C SER A 33 -14.05 8.32 -8.59
N TRP A 34 -14.12 8.08 -7.28
CA TRP A 34 -13.38 6.96 -6.71
C TRP A 34 -13.90 5.69 -7.36
N SER A 35 -13.01 4.87 -7.91
CA SER A 35 -13.37 3.54 -8.38
C SER A 35 -14.26 2.84 -7.34
N HIS A 36 -15.45 2.44 -7.77
CA HIS A 36 -16.44 1.72 -6.96
C HIS A 36 -16.95 2.46 -5.71
N GLY A 37 -16.84 3.79 -5.64
CA GLY A 37 -17.34 4.58 -4.50
C GLY A 37 -16.54 4.35 -3.21
N TYR A 38 -15.28 3.96 -3.32
CA TYR A 38 -14.40 3.72 -2.18
C TYR A 38 -14.30 4.97 -1.28
N THR A 39 -14.54 4.81 0.03
CA THR A 39 -14.47 5.89 1.04
C THR A 39 -13.41 5.66 2.12
N GLY A 40 -12.54 4.67 1.93
CA GLY A 40 -11.54 4.25 2.92
C GLY A 40 -10.23 5.04 2.86
N ASP A 41 -9.16 4.41 3.34
CA ASP A 41 -7.82 4.97 3.38
C ASP A 41 -7.20 5.10 1.98
N VAL A 42 -6.64 6.28 1.69
CA VAL A 42 -5.95 6.52 0.42
C VAL A 42 -4.46 6.65 0.66
N TYR A 43 -3.67 5.89 -0.07
CA TYR A 43 -2.21 5.94 -0.05
C TYR A 43 -1.71 6.51 -1.38
N TYR A 44 -1.17 7.74 -1.34
CA TYR A 44 -0.78 8.48 -2.54
C TYR A 44 0.74 8.53 -2.71
N THR A 45 1.19 8.28 -3.93
CA THR A 45 2.54 8.59 -4.43
C THR A 45 2.48 9.66 -5.52
N ASN A 46 3.57 10.40 -5.71
CA ASN A 46 3.65 11.38 -6.80
C ASN A 46 4.17 10.73 -8.09
N GLY A 47 3.40 9.79 -8.65
CA GLY A 47 3.70 9.17 -9.94
C GLY A 47 4.58 7.93 -9.88
N ALA A 48 4.56 7.17 -8.79
CA ALA A 48 5.18 5.83 -8.81
C ALA A 48 4.43 4.93 -9.81
N SER A 49 5.14 4.05 -10.49
CA SER A 49 4.58 2.99 -11.33
C SER A 49 4.63 1.62 -10.64
N SER A 50 5.27 1.54 -9.48
CA SER A 50 5.25 0.35 -8.64
C SER A 50 5.40 0.69 -7.16
N ILE A 51 4.89 -0.19 -6.31
CA ILE A 51 5.11 -0.13 -4.85
C ILE A 51 5.33 -1.55 -4.31
N THR A 52 6.14 -1.64 -3.26
CA THR A 52 6.22 -2.81 -2.39
C THR A 52 5.32 -2.60 -1.18
N LEU A 53 4.40 -3.54 -0.94
CA LEU A 53 3.57 -3.62 0.25
C LEU A 53 4.18 -4.63 1.23
N THR A 54 4.28 -4.26 2.49
CA THR A 54 4.58 -5.18 3.59
C THR A 54 3.33 -5.36 4.42
N MET A 55 2.76 -6.56 4.42
CA MET A 55 1.52 -6.85 5.13
C MET A 55 1.79 -7.37 6.54
N PRO A 56 0.86 -7.13 7.49
CA PRO A 56 0.95 -7.74 8.80
C PRO A 56 1.00 -9.27 8.74
N ALA A 57 1.68 -9.89 9.71
CA ALA A 57 1.73 -11.35 9.78
C ALA A 57 0.33 -11.96 9.91
N GLY A 58 0.11 -13.08 9.20
CA GLY A 58 -1.20 -13.72 9.13
C GLY A 58 -2.13 -13.15 8.07
N THR A 59 -1.70 -12.15 7.29
CA THR A 59 -2.45 -11.71 6.10
C THR A 59 -2.48 -12.83 5.07
N VAL A 60 -3.69 -13.31 4.73
CA VAL A 60 -3.89 -14.42 3.77
C VAL A 60 -4.32 -13.96 2.38
N ALA A 61 -4.79 -12.71 2.25
CA ALA A 61 -5.20 -12.13 0.97
C ALA A 61 -5.09 -10.60 1.01
N VAL A 62 -4.87 -10.00 -0.15
CA VAL A 62 -4.80 -8.55 -0.36
C VAL A 62 -5.57 -8.20 -1.62
N TYR A 63 -6.32 -7.12 -1.57
CA TYR A 63 -6.90 -6.48 -2.76
C TYR A 63 -6.76 -4.95 -2.61
N PHE A 64 -6.63 -4.24 -3.72
CA PHE A 64 -6.48 -2.79 -3.74
C PHE A 64 -7.07 -2.21 -5.03
N TYR A 65 -7.29 -0.90 -5.05
CA TYR A 65 -7.64 -0.13 -6.23
C TYR A 65 -6.56 0.92 -6.48
N VAL A 66 -6.25 1.19 -7.74
CA VAL A 66 -5.34 2.27 -8.14
C VAL A 66 -6.11 3.22 -9.05
N GLN A 67 -5.84 4.53 -8.91
CA GLN A 67 -6.48 5.55 -9.73
C GLN A 67 -5.46 6.67 -10.03
N PRO A 68 -5.08 6.90 -11.30
CA PRO A 68 -4.05 7.88 -11.63
C PRO A 68 -4.56 9.33 -11.69
N SER A 69 -3.90 10.23 -10.93
CA SER A 69 -4.27 11.66 -10.86
C SER A 69 -4.54 12.39 -12.19
N PRO A 70 -3.84 12.11 -13.32
CA PRO A 70 -4.00 12.88 -14.55
C PRO A 70 -5.17 12.43 -15.45
N PHE A 71 -6.06 11.53 -15.01
CA PHE A 71 -7.16 10.98 -15.84
C PHE A 71 -6.67 10.37 -17.17
N ALA A 72 -5.48 9.78 -17.13
CA ALA A 72 -4.90 9.02 -18.22
C ALA A 72 -4.66 7.58 -17.75
N GLU A 73 -4.45 6.67 -18.70
CA GLU A 73 -4.09 5.30 -18.40
C GLU A 73 -2.65 5.23 -17.88
N HIS A 74 -2.45 4.50 -16.77
CA HIS A 74 -1.12 4.21 -16.24
C HIS A 74 -0.97 2.73 -15.92
N THR A 75 0.11 2.14 -16.42
CA THR A 75 0.52 0.79 -16.03
C THR A 75 1.16 0.82 -14.65
N PHE A 76 0.71 -0.07 -13.78
CA PHE A 76 1.14 -0.17 -12.40
C PHE A 76 1.37 -1.62 -11.98
N GLN A 77 2.25 -1.83 -11.00
CA GLN A 77 2.59 -3.14 -10.45
C GLN A 77 2.80 -3.09 -8.93
N VAL A 78 2.42 -4.15 -8.23
CA VAL A 78 2.59 -4.24 -6.77
C VAL A 78 3.39 -5.49 -6.40
N LEU A 79 4.39 -5.33 -5.54
CA LEU A 79 5.10 -6.43 -4.91
C LEU A 79 4.65 -6.57 -3.45
N VAL A 80 4.05 -7.69 -3.08
CA VAL A 80 3.60 -7.94 -1.71
C VAL A 80 4.61 -8.81 -0.98
N ASN A 81 5.01 -8.40 0.22
CA ASN A 81 5.93 -9.11 1.12
C ASN A 81 7.21 -9.58 0.41
N GLU A 82 7.71 -8.78 -0.53
CA GLU A 82 8.90 -9.07 -1.36
C GLU A 82 8.82 -10.38 -2.18
N THR A 83 7.67 -11.05 -2.21
CA THR A 83 7.55 -12.44 -2.67
C THR A 83 6.42 -12.66 -3.67
N HIS A 84 5.34 -11.87 -3.59
CA HIS A 84 4.20 -11.98 -4.48
C HIS A 84 4.07 -10.75 -5.36
N LEU A 85 4.56 -10.85 -6.59
CA LEU A 85 4.43 -9.80 -7.59
C LEU A 85 3.09 -9.93 -8.30
N SER A 86 2.33 -8.84 -8.37
CA SER A 86 1.13 -8.79 -9.19
C SER A 86 1.49 -8.82 -10.67
N GLU A 87 0.55 -9.30 -11.49
CA GLU A 87 0.55 -8.94 -12.91
C GLU A 87 0.53 -7.41 -13.05
N GLN A 88 1.12 -6.91 -14.14
CA GLN A 88 0.96 -5.51 -14.51
C GLN A 88 -0.48 -5.27 -14.92
N PHE A 89 -1.04 -4.16 -14.46
CA PHE A 89 -2.40 -3.75 -14.82
C PHE A 89 -2.42 -2.26 -15.18
N THR A 90 -3.38 -1.88 -16.01
CA THR A 90 -3.59 -0.49 -16.43
C THR A 90 -4.87 0.03 -15.79
N ALA A 91 -4.79 1.21 -15.18
CA ALA A 91 -5.90 1.92 -14.55
C ALA A 91 -5.94 3.37 -15.01
#